data_AF-A0A7J0DL24-F1
#
_entry.id   AF-A0A7J0DL24-F1
#
_cell.length_a   1.000
_cell.length_b   1.000
_cell.length_c   1.000
_cell.angle_alpha   90.00
_cell.angle_beta   90.00
_cell.angle_gamma   90.00
#
_symmetry.space_group_name_H-M   'P 1'
#
loop_
_entity.id
_entity.type
_entity.pdbx_description
1 polymer ?
#
loop_
_entity_poly.entity_id
_entity_poly.type
_entity_poly.pdbx_seq_one_letter_code
_entity_poly.pdbx_strand_id
1 'polypeptide(L)'
;MWFPEIPDSVFPLVDCPHDWLFPQCLAVVHHGGAGTTATGIRAGCPTTIVPFFGDQFFWGDRIHEKGLGPAPIPISELTIEALSDAINFMLQSEMFAFNSD
;
A
#
# COMPACT_ATOMS: atom_id res chain seq x y z
N MET A 1 14.75 16.41 -15.35
CA MET A 1 14.78 15.60 -14.11
C MET A 1 15.29 14.23 -14.52
N TRP A 2 16.53 13.88 -14.13
CA TRP A 2 17.10 12.57 -14.44
C TRP A 2 16.61 11.59 -13.38
N PHE A 3 15.72 10.69 -13.76
CA PHE A 3 15.59 9.44 -13.01
C PHE A 3 16.79 8.56 -13.41
N PRO A 4 17.43 7.85 -12.47
CA PRO A 4 18.34 6.76 -12.84
C PRO A 4 17.60 5.79 -13.78
N GLU A 5 18.36 4.96 -14.48
CA GLU A 5 17.78 3.89 -15.31
C GLU A 5 16.79 3.07 -14.48
N ILE A 6 15.53 3.13 -14.86
CA ILE A 6 14.43 2.48 -14.15
C ILE A 6 14.45 1.02 -14.57
N PRO A 7 14.46 0.05 -13.62
CA PRO A 7 14.42 -1.36 -13.98
C PRO A 7 13.15 -1.70 -14.77
N ASP A 8 13.21 -2.70 -15.66
CA ASP A 8 12.06 -3.17 -16.44
C ASP A 8 10.86 -3.61 -15.57
N SER A 9 11.11 -3.94 -14.30
CA SER A 9 10.08 -4.30 -13.31
C SER A 9 9.33 -3.10 -12.72
N VAL A 10 9.71 -1.86 -13.06
CA VAL A 10 9.09 -0.64 -12.58
C VAL A 10 8.51 0.13 -13.75
N PHE A 11 7.18 0.28 -13.75
CA PHE A 11 6.46 1.03 -14.77
C PHE A 11 6.04 2.40 -14.21
N PRO A 12 6.75 3.50 -14.55
CA PRO A 12 6.38 4.83 -14.09
C PRO A 12 5.12 5.31 -14.80
N LEU A 13 4.10 5.66 -14.02
CA LEU A 13 2.82 6.14 -14.51
C LEU A 13 2.54 7.52 -13.92
N VAL A 14 2.08 8.45 -14.75
CA VAL A 14 1.82 9.84 -14.31
C VAL A 14 0.47 9.93 -13.58
N ASP A 15 -0.56 9.29 -14.12
CA ASP A 15 -1.91 9.30 -13.56
C ASP A 15 -2.70 8.07 -14.02
N CYS A 16 -3.61 7.60 -13.16
CA CYS A 16 -4.49 6.48 -13.42
C CYS A 16 -5.62 6.40 -12.39
N PRO A 17 -6.86 6.10 -12.81
CA PRO A 17 -7.95 5.86 -11.86
C PRO A 17 -7.64 4.67 -10.93
N HIS A 18 -7.58 4.91 -9.62
CA HIS A 18 -7.30 3.87 -8.63
C HIS A 18 -8.35 2.74 -8.61
N ASP A 19 -9.60 3.06 -8.88
CA ASP A 19 -10.70 2.09 -8.95
C ASP A 19 -10.60 1.14 -10.13
N TRP A 20 -9.91 1.55 -11.20
CA TRP A 20 -9.54 0.67 -12.31
C TRP A 20 -8.21 -0.07 -12.04
N LEU A 21 -7.22 0.61 -11.47
CA LEU A 21 -5.88 0.05 -11.28
C LEU A 21 -5.83 -1.00 -10.15
N PHE A 22 -6.39 -0.70 -8.98
CA PHE A 22 -6.20 -1.52 -7.78
C PHE A 22 -6.78 -2.94 -7.90
N PRO A 23 -7.91 -3.20 -8.58
CA PRO A 23 -8.37 -4.57 -8.83
C PRO A 23 -7.39 -5.45 -9.63
N GLN A 24 -6.36 -4.85 -10.25
CA GLN A 24 -5.30 -5.54 -10.99
C GLN A 24 -4.02 -5.69 -10.15
N CYS A 25 -3.99 -5.15 -8.93
CA CYS A 25 -2.85 -5.18 -8.03
C CYS A 25 -3.01 -6.28 -6.98
N LEU A 26 -1.89 -6.91 -6.62
CA LEU A 26 -1.84 -7.82 -5.47
C LEU A 26 -1.73 -7.07 -4.14
N ALA A 27 -1.10 -5.90 -4.13
CA ALA A 27 -0.93 -5.09 -2.93
C ALA A 27 -0.76 -3.62 -3.30
N VAL A 28 -1.01 -2.73 -2.35
CA VAL A 28 -0.90 -1.28 -2.55
C VAL A 28 -0.07 -0.65 -1.43
N VAL A 29 0.89 0.20 -1.80
CA VAL A 29 1.62 1.07 -0.86
C VAL A 29 1.24 2.51 -1.16
N HIS A 30 0.79 3.25 -0.15
CA HIS A 30 0.43 4.67 -0.33
C HIS A 30 0.51 5.47 0.96
N HIS A 31 0.42 6.79 0.87
CA HIS A 31 0.56 7.66 2.03
C HIS A 31 -0.61 7.68 3.01
N GLY A 32 -1.77 7.11 2.66
CA GLY A 32 -2.91 6.97 3.58
C GLY A 32 -4.03 7.98 3.41
N GLY A 33 -4.15 8.64 2.25
CA GLY A 33 -5.32 9.48 1.97
C GLY A 33 -6.61 8.67 1.98
N ALA A 34 -7.66 9.16 2.66
CA ALA A 34 -8.92 8.42 2.90
C ALA A 34 -9.52 7.79 1.63
N GLY A 35 -9.52 8.51 0.51
CA GLY A 35 -10.05 8.02 -0.77
C GLY A 35 -9.23 6.86 -1.35
N THR A 36 -7.90 6.96 -1.31
CA THR A 36 -6.99 5.90 -1.77
C THR A 36 -7.11 4.67 -0.87
N THR A 37 -7.09 4.87 0.46
CA THR A 37 -7.28 3.78 1.44
C THR A 37 -8.60 3.04 1.20
N ALA A 38 -9.70 3.78 1.09
CA ALA A 38 -11.02 3.16 0.85
C ALA A 38 -11.07 2.41 -0.48
N THR A 39 -10.34 2.86 -1.50
CA THR A 39 -10.30 2.19 -2.81
C THR A 39 -9.47 0.92 -2.77
N GLY A 40 -8.34 0.92 -2.05
CA GLY A 40 -7.53 -0.29 -1.82
C GLY A 40 -8.31 -1.38 -1.09
N ILE A 41 -9.03 -0.99 -0.03
CA ILE A 41 -9.91 -1.91 0.71
C ILE A 41 -11.01 -2.48 -0.20
N ARG A 42 -11.70 -1.63 -0.99
CA ARG A 42 -12.75 -2.10 -1.91
C ARG A 42 -12.23 -3.05 -2.99
N ALA A 43 -10.97 -2.90 -3.40
CA ALA A 43 -10.33 -3.79 -4.36
C ALA A 43 -9.85 -5.11 -3.73
N GLY A 44 -9.96 -5.27 -2.40
CA GLY A 44 -9.47 -6.46 -1.68
C GLY A 44 -7.94 -6.53 -1.61
N CYS A 45 -7.24 -5.40 -1.84
CA CYS A 45 -5.78 -5.37 -1.80
C CYS A 45 -5.28 -5.17 -0.37
N PRO A 46 -4.41 -6.07 0.15
CA PRO A 46 -3.55 -5.74 1.27
C PRO A 46 -2.85 -4.39 1.04
N THR A 47 -2.83 -3.55 2.08
CA THR A 47 -2.40 -2.15 1.94
C THR A 47 -1.36 -1.77 3.02
N THR A 48 -0.23 -1.21 2.61
CA THR A 48 0.74 -0.58 3.53
C THR A 48 0.58 0.93 3.47
N ILE A 49 0.43 1.56 4.64
CA ILE A 49 0.31 3.01 4.75
C ILE A 49 1.63 3.62 5.23
N VAL A 50 2.10 4.64 4.52
CA VAL A 50 3.27 5.45 4.88
C VAL A 50 2.80 6.86 5.28
N PRO A 51 2.31 7.06 6.52
CA PRO A 51 1.71 8.32 6.90
C PRO A 51 2.78 9.38 7.14
N PHE A 52 2.46 10.62 6.78
CA PHE A 52 3.28 11.79 7.08
C PHE A 52 2.51 12.95 7.70
N PHE A 53 1.18 13.02 7.57
CA PHE A 53 0.36 14.03 8.26
C PHE A 53 -1.13 13.65 8.38
N GLY A 54 -1.83 14.35 9.28
CA GLY A 54 -3.29 14.36 9.31
C GLY A 54 -3.93 13.01 9.63
N ASP A 55 -5.00 12.70 8.91
CA ASP A 55 -5.79 11.47 9.08
C ASP A 55 -5.08 10.20 8.58
N GLN A 56 -3.93 10.33 7.92
CA GLN A 56 -3.16 9.21 7.40
C GLN A 56 -2.71 8.24 8.49
N PHE A 57 -2.34 8.75 9.67
CA PHE A 57 -1.97 7.93 10.83
C PHE A 57 -3.17 7.09 11.29
N PHE A 58 -4.35 7.72 11.39
CA PHE A 58 -5.58 7.01 11.74
C PHE A 58 -5.89 5.89 10.74
N TRP A 59 -5.77 6.14 9.45
CA TRP A 59 -5.99 5.11 8.43
C TRP A 59 -4.96 3.99 8.49
N GLY A 60 -3.70 4.32 8.73
CA GLY A 60 -2.62 3.35 8.98
C GLY A 60 -2.97 2.39 10.11
N ASP A 61 -3.38 2.94 11.25
CA ASP A 61 -3.78 2.15 12.42
C ASP A 61 -5.00 1.26 12.10
N ARG A 62 -6.01 1.80 11.41
CA ARG A 62 -7.22 1.01 11.07
C ARG A 62 -6.92 -0.14 10.13
N ILE A 63 -6.05 0.05 9.13
CA ILE A 63 -5.64 -1.03 8.22
C ILE A 63 -4.95 -2.14 9.02
N HIS A 64 -4.00 -1.77 9.88
CA HIS A 64 -3.25 -2.74 10.67
C HIS A 64 -4.15 -3.50 11.66
N GLU A 65 -4.98 -2.80 12.43
CA GLU A 65 -5.89 -3.40 13.42
C GLU A 65 -6.92 -4.34 12.80
N LYS A 66 -7.29 -4.11 11.54
CA LYS A 66 -8.22 -4.98 10.79
C LYS A 66 -7.53 -6.14 10.09
N GLY A 67 -6.20 -6.24 10.18
CA GLY A 67 -5.43 -7.27 9.48
C GLY A 67 -5.46 -7.10 7.96
N LEU A 68 -5.69 -5.88 7.47
CA LEU A 68 -5.74 -5.57 6.03
C LEU A 68 -4.37 -5.14 5.47
N GLY A 69 -3.34 -5.21 6.30
CA GLY A 69 -1.97 -4.83 5.96
C GLY A 69 -1.04 -4.86 7.18
N PRO A 70 0.26 -4.65 6.97
CA PRO A 70 1.23 -4.55 8.05
C PRO A 70 1.02 -3.27 8.88
N ALA A 71 1.79 -3.11 9.95
CA ALA A 71 1.83 -1.86 10.70
C ALA A 71 2.21 -0.69 9.77
N PRO A 72 1.63 0.51 9.95
CA PRO A 72 2.00 1.67 9.16
C PRO A 72 3.48 2.00 9.38
N ILE A 73 4.13 2.54 8.34
CA ILE A 73 5.54 2.97 8.39
C ILE A 73 5.55 4.50 8.35
N PRO A 74 5.62 5.20 9.50
CA PRO A 74 5.74 6.66 9.48
C PRO A 74 6.87 7.09 8.55
N ILE A 75 6.70 8.18 7.81
CA ILE A 75 7.68 8.61 6.81
C ILE A 75 9.11 8.80 7.39
N SER A 76 9.20 9.16 8.67
CA SER A 76 10.46 9.27 9.42
C SER A 76 11.19 7.95 9.65
N GLU A 77 10.48 6.83 9.50
CA GLU A 77 10.95 5.47 9.73
C GLU A 77 11.00 4.66 8.42
N LEU A 78 10.70 5.29 7.28
CA LEU A 78 10.72 4.63 5.98
C LEU A 78 12.16 4.29 5.57
N THR A 79 12.49 3.00 5.59
CA THR A 79 13.74 2.44 5.07
C THR A 79 13.47 1.44 3.96
N ILE A 80 14.53 1.02 3.26
CA ILE A 80 14.45 -0.04 2.25
C ILE A 80 13.95 -1.33 2.89
N GLU A 81 14.48 -1.66 4.07
CA GLU A 81 14.14 -2.86 4.83
C GLU A 81 12.68 -2.83 5.26
N ALA A 82 12.22 -1.74 5.89
CA ALA A 82 10.84 -1.60 6.35
C ALA A 82 9.84 -1.71 5.18
N LEU A 83 10.12 -1.07 4.05
CA LEU A 83 9.26 -1.15 2.87
C LEU A 83 9.28 -2.56 2.24
N SER A 84 10.45 -3.18 2.14
CA SER A 84 10.61 -4.53 1.58
C SER A 84 9.87 -5.56 2.42
N ASP A 85 10.00 -5.50 3.74
CA ASP A 85 9.32 -6.38 4.68
C ASP A 85 7.81 -6.22 4.61
N ALA A 86 7.31 -4.98 4.51
CA ALA A 86 5.89 -4.70 4.35
C ALA A 86 5.33 -5.25 3.03
N ILE A 87 6.06 -5.12 1.91
CA ILE A 87 5.67 -5.71 0.63
C ILE A 87 5.65 -7.24 0.73
N ASN A 88 6.70 -7.84 1.28
CA ASN A 88 6.77 -9.29 1.44
C ASN A 88 5.64 -9.83 2.33
N PHE A 89 5.30 -9.13 3.41
CA PHE A 89 4.16 -9.47 4.27
C PHE A 89 2.84 -9.47 3.48
N MET A 90 2.58 -8.42 2.71
CA MET A 90 1.35 -8.31 1.91
C MET A 90 1.22 -9.37 0.82
N LEU A 91 2.35 -9.93 0.34
CA LEU A 91 2.38 -10.97 -0.69
C LEU A 91 2.24 -12.40 -0.13
N GLN A 92 2.09 -12.58 1.19
CA GLN A 92 1.86 -13.89 1.79
C GLN A 92 0.45 -14.41 1.46
N SER A 93 0.33 -15.72 1.21
CA SER A 93 -0.93 -16.37 0.79
C SER A 93 -2.11 -16.14 1.74
N GLU A 94 -1.82 -16.08 3.03
CA GLU A 94 -2.75 -15.91 4.13
C GLU A 94 -3.42 -14.52 4.10
N MET A 95 -2.74 -13.51 3.56
CA MET A 95 -3.27 -12.16 3.42
C MET A 95 -4.32 -12.05 2.31
N PHE A 96 -4.22 -12.87 1.27
CA PHE A 96 -5.21 -12.91 0.19
C PHE A 96 -6.48 -13.66 0.59
N ALA A 97 -6.34 -14.72 1.40
CA ALA A 97 -7.48 -15.52 1.85
C ALA A 97 -8.47 -14.74 2.73
N PHE A 98 -7.99 -13.75 3.49
CA PHE A 98 -8.85 -12.89 4.33
C PHE A 98 -9.78 -11.95 3.55
N ASN A 99 -9.48 -11.69 2.28
CA ASN A 99 -10.22 -10.71 1.47
C ASN A 99 -11.19 -11.36 0.47
N SER A 100 -11.30 -12.69 0.45
CA SER A 100 -12.09 -13.46 -0.53
C SER A 100 -13.42 -14.03 0.00
N ASP A 101 -13.78 -13.76 1.26
CA ASP A 101 -15.01 -14.25 1.91
C ASP A 101 -16.15 -13.21 1.96
#